data_AF-A0A6G0JTC8-F1
#
_entry.id   AF-A0A6G0JTC8-F1
#
_cell.length_a   1.000
_cell.length_b   1.000
_cell.length_c   1.000
_cell.angle_alpha   90.00
_cell.angle_beta   90.00
_cell.angle_gamma   90.00
#
_symmetry.space_group_name_H-M   'P 1'
#
loop_
_entity.id
_entity.type
_entity.pdbx_description
1 polymer ?
#
loop_
_entity_poly.entity_id
_entity_poly.type
_entity_poly.pdbx_seq_one_letter_code
_entity_poly.pdbx_strand_id
1 'polypeptide(L)'
;MYWRQYGILLKFAPGTANAIEQTAGFQDYAPNLSKTAELEGVRVRWDPPLFKALWDSAPWDDMFQQRLKFMILHSADDLSARAKTDLDDIVEFMWTHRHTFWVIGHWFFIDHHRDDYSANLHTERKKECDTVKKSYKKILDDKVRGGLPESVLEEPGVWTFPAKCCFWVWMDKSQLNDQGHPFALMEQLRIVDELEPARVQWNSCNSDDQRVAHLGSSLRKKAAS
;
A
#
# COMPACT_ATOMS: atom_id res chain seq x y z
N MET A 1 -16.20 2.95 14.67
CA MET A 1 -16.58 4.22 14.02
C MET A 1 -16.91 3.96 12.56
N TYR A 2 -17.90 4.68 12.00
CA TYR A 2 -18.34 4.58 10.60
C TYR A 2 -18.38 5.97 9.96
N TRP A 3 -18.09 6.08 8.67
CA TRP A 3 -18.22 7.32 7.88
C TRP A 3 -18.47 6.97 6.41
N ARG A 4 -18.83 7.95 5.58
CA ARG A 4 -19.01 7.76 4.13
C ARG A 4 -17.87 8.39 3.35
N GLN A 5 -17.36 7.66 2.35
CA GLN A 5 -16.41 8.16 1.36
C GLN A 5 -16.96 7.87 -0.02
N TYR A 6 -17.09 8.91 -0.86
CA TYR A 6 -17.74 8.84 -2.18
C TYR A 6 -19.08 8.10 -2.15
N GLY A 7 -19.88 8.28 -1.10
CA GLY A 7 -21.16 7.58 -0.93
C GLY A 7 -21.09 6.15 -0.38
N ILE A 8 -19.92 5.55 -0.17
CA ILE A 8 -19.77 4.20 0.41
C ILE A 8 -19.53 4.29 1.93
N LEU A 9 -20.29 3.54 2.71
CA LEU A 9 -20.11 3.46 4.17
C LEU A 9 -18.90 2.60 4.51
N LEU A 10 -17.91 3.21 5.16
CA LEU A 10 -16.68 2.59 5.62
C LEU A 10 -16.74 2.26 7.11
N LYS A 11 -15.93 1.29 7.51
CA LYS A 11 -15.70 0.93 8.91
C LYS A 11 -14.23 0.57 9.12
N PHE A 12 -13.75 0.81 10.33
CA PHE A 12 -12.49 0.22 10.79
C PHE A 12 -12.65 -1.29 10.98
N ALA A 13 -11.55 -2.03 10.83
CA ALA A 13 -11.52 -3.43 11.24
C ALA A 13 -11.96 -3.57 12.71
N PRO A 14 -12.76 -4.59 13.07
CA PRO A 14 -13.20 -4.74 14.45
C PRO A 14 -11.99 -4.99 15.36
N GLY A 15 -11.81 -4.15 16.39
CA GLY A 15 -10.84 -4.38 17.46
C GLY A 15 -11.33 -5.51 18.35
N THR A 16 -11.05 -6.75 17.97
CA THR A 16 -11.22 -7.91 18.84
C THR A 16 -9.87 -8.31 19.43
N ALA A 17 -9.85 -9.03 20.55
CA ALA A 17 -8.62 -9.41 21.23
C ALA A 17 -7.63 -10.23 20.36
N ASN A 18 -8.12 -10.84 19.27
CA ASN A 18 -7.32 -11.60 18.31
C ASN A 18 -7.21 -10.91 16.93
N ALA A 19 -7.67 -9.65 16.82
CA ALA A 19 -7.58 -8.92 15.57
C ALA A 19 -6.12 -8.54 15.28
N ILE A 20 -5.68 -8.78 14.05
CA ILE A 20 -4.40 -8.27 13.58
C ILE A 20 -4.47 -6.74 13.56
N GLU A 21 -3.62 -6.10 14.35
CA GLU A 21 -3.44 -4.65 14.32
C GLU A 21 -2.88 -4.22 12.96
N GLN A 22 -3.23 -3.01 12.52
CA GLN A 22 -2.67 -2.48 11.28
C GLN A 22 -1.23 -2.02 11.51
N THR A 23 -0.38 -2.16 10.50
CA THR A 23 0.96 -1.58 10.49
C THR A 23 0.86 -0.07 10.68
N ALA A 24 1.71 0.52 11.54
CA ALA A 24 1.66 1.94 11.86
C ALA A 24 1.68 2.82 10.59
N GLY A 25 0.81 3.85 10.56
CA GLY A 25 0.69 4.79 9.46
C GLY A 25 -0.17 4.33 8.27
N PHE A 26 -0.42 3.03 8.11
CA PHE A 26 -1.30 2.51 7.05
C PHE A 26 -2.79 2.64 7.39
N GLN A 27 -3.62 2.75 6.36
CA GLN A 27 -5.07 2.86 6.50
C GLN A 27 -5.68 1.55 7.02
N ASP A 28 -6.56 1.64 8.02
CA ASP A 28 -7.20 0.47 8.65
C ASP A 28 -8.72 0.42 8.47
N TYR A 29 -9.18 0.76 7.27
CA TYR A 29 -10.61 0.81 6.98
C TYR A 29 -10.97 0.01 5.73
N ALA A 30 -12.24 -0.39 5.65
CA ALA A 30 -12.80 -1.10 4.51
C ALA A 30 -14.28 -0.75 4.30
N PRO A 31 -14.81 -0.91 3.08
CA PRO A 31 -16.25 -0.86 2.83
C PRO A 31 -17.04 -1.82 3.74
N ASN A 32 -18.18 -1.36 4.24
CA ASN A 32 -19.05 -2.19 5.08
C ASN A 32 -19.93 -3.12 4.23
N LEU A 33 -19.31 -4.11 3.60
CA LEU A 33 -19.93 -5.03 2.64
C LEU A 33 -21.02 -5.95 3.22
N SER A 34 -21.22 -5.95 4.55
CA SER A 34 -22.38 -6.64 5.16
C SER A 34 -23.70 -5.93 4.90
N LYS A 35 -23.66 -4.69 4.38
CA LYS A 35 -24.84 -3.94 3.94
C LYS A 35 -24.99 -4.06 2.43
N THR A 36 -26.13 -4.57 1.98
CA THR A 36 -26.42 -4.77 0.54
C THR A 36 -26.22 -3.50 -0.26
N ALA A 37 -26.68 -2.34 0.22
CA ALA A 37 -26.52 -1.06 -0.49
C ALA A 37 -25.04 -0.70 -0.75
N GLU A 38 -24.15 -1.03 0.19
CA GLU A 38 -22.72 -0.72 0.05
C GLU A 38 -22.03 -1.74 -0.87
N LEU A 39 -22.45 -3.01 -0.81
CA LEU A 39 -22.01 -4.04 -1.75
C LEU A 39 -22.38 -3.70 -3.19
N GLU A 40 -23.64 -3.34 -3.44
CA GLU A 40 -24.08 -2.90 -4.76
C GLU A 40 -23.37 -1.61 -5.18
N GLY A 41 -23.18 -0.67 -4.25
CA GLY A 41 -22.46 0.58 -4.49
C GLY A 41 -21.02 0.39 -4.95
N VAL A 42 -20.30 -0.62 -4.44
CA VAL A 42 -18.94 -0.93 -4.92
C VAL A 42 -18.95 -1.79 -6.19
N ARG A 43 -19.96 -2.67 -6.38
CA ARG A 43 -20.12 -3.47 -7.60
C ARG A 43 -20.30 -2.61 -8.84
N VAL A 44 -21.16 -1.60 -8.79
CA VAL A 44 -21.41 -0.72 -9.95
C VAL A 44 -20.19 0.11 -10.36
N ARG A 45 -19.19 0.25 -9.47
CA ARG A 45 -17.94 0.96 -9.75
C ARG A 45 -16.88 0.07 -10.39
N TRP A 46 -17.01 -1.25 -10.29
CA TRP A 46 -16.09 -2.16 -10.92
C TRP A 46 -16.30 -2.16 -12.45
N ASP A 47 -15.30 -1.67 -13.16
CA ASP A 47 -15.29 -1.47 -14.61
C ASP A 47 -13.98 -2.06 -15.18
N PRO A 48 -13.99 -3.33 -15.67
CA PRO A 48 -12.77 -4.01 -16.12
C PRO A 48 -11.99 -3.27 -17.22
N PRO A 49 -12.63 -2.66 -18.24
CA PRO A 49 -11.91 -1.81 -19.20
C PRO A 49 -11.15 -0.64 -18.56
N LEU A 50 -11.78 0.10 -17.64
CA LEU A 50 -11.10 1.20 -16.94
C LEU A 50 -9.96 0.68 -16.06
N PHE A 51 -10.19 -0.44 -15.36
CA PHE A 51 -9.16 -1.10 -14.57
C PHE A 51 -7.96 -1.50 -15.43
N LYS A 52 -8.22 -2.10 -16.59
CA LYS A 52 -7.16 -2.52 -17.51
C LYS A 52 -6.31 -1.34 -17.98
N ALA A 53 -6.93 -0.20 -18.29
CA ALA A 53 -6.18 1.00 -18.65
C ALA A 53 -5.25 1.50 -17.51
N LEU A 54 -5.73 1.47 -16.26
CA LEU A 54 -4.91 1.75 -15.07
C LEU A 54 -3.80 0.71 -14.90
N TRP A 55 -4.12 -0.56 -15.10
CA TRP A 55 -3.16 -1.64 -14.95
C TRP A 55 -2.03 -1.57 -15.99
N ASP A 56 -2.39 -1.31 -17.25
CA ASP A 56 -1.45 -1.19 -18.37
C ASP A 56 -0.53 0.04 -18.22
N SER A 57 -0.89 1.03 -17.39
CA SER A 57 -0.01 2.15 -17.06
C SER A 57 1.06 1.81 -16.02
N ALA A 58 1.03 0.61 -15.44
CA ALA A 58 2.01 0.12 -14.47
C ALA A 58 2.37 1.11 -13.34
N PRO A 59 1.38 1.60 -12.55
CA PRO A 59 1.62 2.62 -11.52
C PRO A 59 2.64 2.21 -10.44
N TRP A 60 2.87 0.91 -10.28
CA TRP A 60 3.90 0.37 -9.40
C TRP A 60 5.34 0.64 -9.88
N ASP A 61 5.56 0.82 -11.19
CA ASP A 61 6.86 1.21 -11.75
C ASP A 61 7.19 2.63 -11.31
N ASP A 62 6.24 3.55 -11.47
CA ASP A 62 6.36 4.94 -11.02
C ASP A 62 6.58 5.01 -9.50
N MET A 63 5.79 4.25 -8.73
CA MET A 63 5.93 4.14 -7.28
C MET A 63 7.36 3.72 -6.89
N PHE A 64 7.94 2.74 -7.60
CA PHE A 64 9.31 2.26 -7.31
C PHE A 64 10.38 3.25 -7.76
N GLN A 65 10.21 3.90 -8.89
CA GLN A 65 11.17 4.90 -9.38
C GLN A 65 11.27 6.10 -8.44
N GLN A 66 10.15 6.50 -7.83
CA GLN A 66 10.04 7.59 -6.86
C GLN A 66 10.44 7.18 -5.43
N ARG A 67 10.81 5.91 -5.21
CA ARG A 67 11.20 5.46 -3.87
C ARG A 67 12.36 6.27 -3.30
N LEU A 68 12.40 6.38 -1.98
CA LEU A 68 13.57 6.91 -1.29
C LEU A 68 14.79 6.02 -1.53
N LYS A 69 15.89 6.62 -1.98
CA LYS A 69 17.15 5.92 -2.34
C LYS A 69 18.30 6.22 -1.38
N PHE A 70 18.01 6.94 -0.30
CA PHE A 70 18.93 7.26 0.78
C PHE A 70 18.28 6.90 2.12
N MET A 71 19.09 6.84 3.17
CA MET A 71 18.65 6.53 4.53
C MET A 71 18.39 7.82 5.30
N ILE A 72 17.30 7.82 6.09
CA ILE A 72 16.93 8.95 6.97
C ILE A 72 17.27 8.61 8.42
N LEU A 73 17.08 7.36 8.84
CA LEU A 73 17.22 6.95 10.24
C LEU A 73 18.65 6.50 10.60
N HIS A 74 19.45 6.11 9.61
CA HIS A 74 20.80 5.58 9.77
C HIS A 74 21.79 6.23 8.81
N SER A 75 23.07 6.27 9.20
CA SER A 75 24.17 6.58 8.27
C SER A 75 24.58 5.35 7.48
N ALA A 76 24.82 5.51 6.18
CA ALA A 76 25.34 4.45 5.32
C ALA A 76 26.77 4.05 5.69
N ASP A 77 27.53 4.93 6.32
CA ASP A 77 28.91 4.65 6.74
C ASP A 77 28.97 3.73 7.96
N ASP A 78 27.90 3.73 8.78
CA ASP A 78 27.79 2.87 9.95
C ASP A 78 27.34 1.44 9.61
N LEU A 79 26.88 1.21 8.37
CA LEU A 79 26.49 -0.11 7.91
C LEU A 79 27.71 -0.94 7.47
N SER A 80 27.75 -2.18 7.96
CA SER A 80 28.72 -3.16 7.47
C SER A 80 28.53 -3.44 5.97
N ALA A 81 29.59 -3.91 5.30
CA ALA A 81 29.51 -4.31 3.89
C ALA A 81 28.42 -5.37 3.65
N ARG A 82 28.23 -6.27 4.62
CA ARG A 82 27.16 -7.27 4.58
C ARG A 82 25.78 -6.64 4.68
N ALA A 83 25.57 -5.69 5.60
CA ALA A 83 24.28 -5.00 5.73
C ALA A 83 23.92 -4.23 4.45
N LYS A 84 24.90 -3.65 3.77
CA LYS A 84 24.70 -3.02 2.44
C LYS A 84 24.27 -4.04 1.39
N THR A 85 24.91 -5.20 1.35
CA THR A 85 24.52 -6.30 0.43
C THR A 85 23.11 -6.83 0.76
N ASP A 86 22.78 -6.97 2.04
CA ASP A 86 21.45 -7.41 2.47
C ASP A 86 20.36 -6.39 2.08
N LEU A 87 20.67 -5.10 2.07
CA LEU A 87 19.79 -4.04 1.55
C LEU A 87 19.60 -4.15 0.03
N ASP A 88 20.66 -4.44 -0.73
CA ASP A 88 20.56 -4.64 -2.18
C ASP A 88 19.60 -5.80 -2.51
N ASP A 89 19.70 -6.93 -1.78
CA ASP A 89 18.79 -8.08 -1.93
C ASP A 89 17.33 -7.70 -1.61
N ILE A 90 17.11 -6.87 -0.57
CA ILE A 90 15.78 -6.36 -0.21
C ILE A 90 15.23 -5.47 -1.33
N VAL A 91 16.05 -4.57 -1.87
CA VAL A 91 15.66 -3.67 -2.97
C VAL A 91 15.38 -4.45 -4.25
N GLU A 92 16.15 -5.51 -4.54
CA GLU A 92 15.90 -6.40 -5.67
C GLU A 92 14.56 -7.14 -5.52
N PHE A 93 14.24 -7.62 -4.31
CA PHE A 93 12.93 -8.20 -4.03
C PHE A 93 11.82 -7.17 -4.22
N MET A 94 11.99 -5.96 -3.69
CA MET A 94 11.04 -4.85 -3.86
C MET A 94 10.82 -4.54 -5.34
N TRP A 95 11.87 -4.45 -6.15
CA TRP A 95 11.75 -4.25 -7.59
C TRP A 95 10.94 -5.37 -8.24
N THR A 96 11.31 -6.62 -7.97
CA THR A 96 10.66 -7.81 -8.55
C THR A 96 9.18 -7.88 -8.22
N HIS A 97 8.80 -7.46 -7.00
CA HIS A 97 7.45 -7.60 -6.47
C HIS A 97 6.71 -6.28 -6.23
N ARG A 98 7.19 -5.17 -6.79
CA ARG A 98 6.63 -3.81 -6.62
C ARG A 98 5.14 -3.73 -6.94
N HIS A 99 4.71 -4.50 -7.93
CA HIS A 99 3.31 -4.67 -8.27
C HIS A 99 2.47 -5.14 -7.07
N THR A 100 2.94 -6.15 -6.34
CA THR A 100 2.26 -6.66 -5.15
C THR A 100 2.23 -5.65 -4.00
N PHE A 101 3.30 -4.87 -3.80
CA PHE A 101 3.29 -3.74 -2.85
C PHE A 101 2.19 -2.74 -3.18
N TRP A 102 2.11 -2.35 -4.45
CA TRP A 102 1.08 -1.44 -4.91
C TRP A 102 -0.33 -2.01 -4.72
N VAL A 103 -0.58 -3.26 -5.13
CA VAL A 103 -1.91 -3.89 -4.98
C VAL A 103 -2.35 -3.97 -3.52
N ILE A 104 -1.47 -4.34 -2.60
CA ILE A 104 -1.80 -4.45 -1.18
C ILE A 104 -2.04 -3.05 -0.57
N GLY A 105 -1.28 -2.04 -1.00
CA GLY A 105 -1.47 -0.63 -0.62
C GLY A 105 -2.70 0.04 -1.24
N HIS A 106 -3.25 -0.51 -2.33
CA HIS A 106 -4.36 0.06 -3.09
C HIS A 106 -5.48 -0.97 -3.32
N TRP A 107 -5.86 -1.69 -2.28
CA TRP A 107 -6.77 -2.81 -2.43
C TRP A 107 -8.18 -2.39 -2.86
N PHE A 108 -8.58 -2.73 -4.08
CA PHE A 108 -9.89 -2.36 -4.64
C PHE A 108 -10.87 -3.53 -4.66
N PHE A 109 -12.17 -3.20 -4.67
CA PHE A 109 -13.24 -4.19 -4.83
C PHE A 109 -13.26 -4.73 -6.27
N ILE A 110 -13.44 -6.04 -6.42
CA ILE A 110 -13.63 -6.71 -7.71
C ILE A 110 -14.97 -7.44 -7.62
N ASP A 111 -15.89 -7.15 -8.55
CA ASP A 111 -17.11 -7.94 -8.67
C ASP A 111 -16.82 -9.25 -9.40
N HIS A 112 -16.37 -10.25 -8.64
CA HIS A 112 -15.93 -11.54 -9.16
C HIS A 112 -17.06 -12.38 -9.79
N HIS A 113 -18.31 -11.93 -9.74
CA HIS A 113 -19.43 -12.55 -10.45
C HIS A 113 -19.73 -11.89 -11.80
N ARG A 114 -19.04 -10.81 -12.15
CA ARG A 114 -19.29 -10.05 -13.37
C ARG A 114 -18.94 -10.81 -14.65
N ASP A 115 -17.74 -11.39 -14.68
CA ASP A 115 -17.18 -12.11 -15.81
C ASP A 115 -15.99 -12.99 -15.36
N ASP A 116 -15.55 -13.90 -16.24
CA ASP A 116 -14.42 -14.81 -15.97
C ASP A 116 -13.12 -14.07 -15.68
N TYR A 117 -12.91 -12.91 -16.31
CA TYR A 117 -11.74 -12.07 -16.05
C TYR A 117 -11.72 -11.59 -14.60
N SER A 118 -12.84 -11.07 -14.11
CA SER A 118 -13.00 -10.56 -12.74
C SER A 118 -12.91 -11.69 -11.71
N ALA A 119 -13.47 -12.87 -12.00
CA ALA A 119 -13.36 -14.04 -11.15
C ALA A 119 -11.91 -14.51 -10.98
N ASN A 120 -11.18 -14.62 -12.09
CA ASN A 120 -9.78 -15.01 -12.10
C ASN A 120 -8.90 -13.97 -11.41
N LEU A 121 -9.06 -12.69 -11.73
CA LEU A 121 -8.32 -11.60 -11.11
C LEU A 121 -8.52 -11.56 -9.59
N HIS A 122 -9.76 -11.70 -9.11
CA HIS A 122 -10.05 -11.71 -7.68
C HIS A 122 -9.30 -12.84 -6.94
N THR A 123 -9.26 -14.04 -7.54
CA THR A 123 -8.66 -15.23 -6.95
C THR A 123 -7.14 -15.18 -6.98
N GLU A 124 -6.55 -14.94 -8.16
CA GLU A 124 -5.10 -14.94 -8.34
C GLU A 124 -4.43 -13.79 -7.59
N ARG A 125 -5.06 -12.60 -7.57
CA ARG A 125 -4.55 -11.44 -6.82
C ARG A 125 -4.31 -11.79 -5.35
N LYS A 126 -5.27 -12.45 -4.70
CA LYS A 126 -5.14 -12.84 -3.29
C LYS A 126 -4.01 -13.84 -3.08
N LYS A 127 -3.96 -14.88 -3.92
CA LYS A 127 -2.95 -15.94 -3.83
C LYS A 127 -1.53 -15.41 -4.03
N GLU A 128 -1.33 -14.54 -5.02
CA GLU A 128 -0.06 -13.87 -5.28
C GLU A 128 0.35 -13.01 -4.07
N CYS A 129 -0.55 -12.15 -3.59
CA CYS A 129 -0.30 -11.29 -2.43
C CYS A 129 0.11 -12.09 -1.19
N ASP A 130 -0.61 -13.15 -0.85
CA ASP A 130 -0.32 -13.99 0.32
C ASP A 130 1.05 -14.70 0.18
N THR A 131 1.38 -15.15 -1.04
CA THR A 131 2.66 -15.83 -1.34
C THR A 131 3.85 -14.88 -1.24
N VAL A 132 3.76 -13.71 -1.87
CA VAL A 132 4.82 -12.71 -1.89
C VAL A 132 5.03 -12.11 -0.50
N LYS A 133 3.95 -11.78 0.23
CA LYS A 133 4.06 -11.24 1.60
C LYS A 133 4.77 -12.22 2.54
N LYS A 134 4.46 -13.52 2.44
CA LYS A 134 5.17 -14.56 3.20
C LYS A 134 6.65 -14.67 2.82
N SER A 135 6.95 -14.58 1.53
CA SER A 135 8.33 -14.67 1.03
C SER A 135 9.16 -13.46 1.46
N TYR A 136 8.58 -12.26 1.41
CA TYR A 136 9.26 -11.05 1.85
C TYR A 136 9.56 -11.07 3.34
N LYS A 137 8.58 -11.44 4.17
CA LYS A 137 8.79 -11.59 5.61
C LYS A 137 9.94 -12.55 5.91
N LYS A 138 10.01 -13.68 5.19
CA LYS A 138 11.11 -14.64 5.36
C LYS A 138 12.47 -14.01 5.04
N ILE A 139 12.57 -13.26 3.94
CA ILE A 139 13.83 -12.58 3.56
C ILE A 139 14.22 -11.59 4.65
N LEU A 140 13.31 -10.74 5.12
CA LEU A 140 13.57 -9.79 6.19
C LEU A 140 14.03 -10.49 7.49
N ASP A 141 13.31 -11.53 7.92
CA ASP A 141 13.64 -12.30 9.12
C ASP A 141 15.02 -12.98 8.99
N ASP A 142 15.36 -13.48 7.80
CA ASP A 142 16.66 -14.11 7.51
C ASP A 142 17.80 -13.07 7.51
N LYS A 143 17.57 -11.86 6.98
CA LYS A 143 18.55 -10.75 7.02
C LYS A 143 18.81 -10.28 8.46
N VAL A 144 17.75 -10.12 9.25
CA VAL A 144 17.86 -9.73 10.67
C VAL A 144 18.61 -10.80 11.47
N ARG A 145 18.29 -12.09 11.27
CA ARG A 145 19.06 -13.20 11.88
C ARG A 145 20.51 -13.21 11.42
N GLY A 146 20.76 -12.74 10.19
CA GLY A 146 22.08 -12.50 9.64
C GLY A 146 22.84 -11.34 10.28
N GLY A 147 22.21 -10.48 11.07
CA GLY A 147 22.85 -9.33 11.71
C GLY A 147 22.54 -7.99 11.06
N LEU A 148 21.60 -7.91 10.12
CA LEU A 148 21.01 -6.63 9.73
C LEU A 148 20.26 -6.03 10.94
N PRO A 149 20.58 -4.80 11.38
CA PRO A 149 19.84 -4.19 12.47
C PRO A 149 18.36 -4.04 12.11
N GLU A 150 17.45 -4.51 12.97
CA GLU A 150 16.01 -4.47 12.70
C GLU A 150 15.50 -3.04 12.45
N SER A 151 16.10 -2.04 13.09
CA SER A 151 15.76 -0.62 12.85
C SER A 151 16.01 -0.15 11.42
N VAL A 152 16.91 -0.80 10.67
CA VAL A 152 17.13 -0.49 9.24
C VAL A 152 15.90 -0.84 8.40
N LEU A 153 15.09 -1.81 8.83
CA LEU A 153 13.85 -2.16 8.13
C LEU A 153 12.76 -1.09 8.27
N GLU A 154 12.92 -0.15 9.21
CA GLU A 154 12.04 1.00 9.40
C GLU A 154 12.45 2.19 8.51
N GLU A 155 13.53 2.07 7.74
CA GLU A 155 13.92 3.09 6.76
C GLU A 155 12.83 3.27 5.71
N PRO A 156 12.40 4.49 5.38
CA PRO A 156 11.36 4.70 4.35
C PRO A 156 11.74 4.17 2.96
N GLY A 157 13.04 3.99 2.69
CA GLY A 157 13.53 3.35 1.47
C GLY A 157 13.34 1.82 1.43
N VAL A 158 13.03 1.19 2.57
CA VAL A 158 12.71 -0.24 2.72
C VAL A 158 11.20 -0.37 2.84
N TRP A 159 10.56 -0.81 1.76
CA TRP A 159 9.11 -0.87 1.73
C TRP A 159 8.56 -1.96 2.65
N THR A 160 7.39 -1.67 3.23
CA THR A 160 6.70 -2.56 4.16
C THR A 160 5.32 -2.94 3.65
N PHE A 161 4.97 -4.22 3.75
CA PHE A 161 3.60 -4.64 3.53
C PHE A 161 2.75 -4.27 4.75
N PRO A 162 1.58 -3.63 4.57
CA PRO A 162 0.66 -3.44 5.67
C PRO A 162 0.14 -4.79 6.16
N ALA A 163 -0.13 -4.87 7.46
CA ALA A 163 -0.67 -6.07 8.09
C ALA A 163 -2.02 -6.47 7.47
N LYS A 164 -2.85 -5.47 7.16
CA LYS A 164 -4.13 -5.61 6.43
C LYS A 164 -4.06 -4.82 5.11
N CYS A 165 -4.71 -5.34 4.06
CA CYS A 165 -4.80 -4.63 2.78
C CYS A 165 -5.49 -3.26 2.96
N CYS A 166 -4.94 -2.21 2.34
CA CYS A 166 -5.45 -0.85 2.48
C CYS A 166 -6.50 -0.59 1.41
N PHE A 167 -7.79 -0.59 1.77
CA PHE A 167 -8.85 -0.46 0.79
C PHE A 167 -8.87 0.90 0.10
N TRP A 168 -8.84 0.91 -1.23
CA TRP A 168 -9.08 2.08 -2.06
C TRP A 168 -10.51 2.04 -2.61
N VAL A 169 -11.30 3.05 -2.23
CA VAL A 169 -12.69 3.20 -2.67
C VAL A 169 -12.70 4.02 -3.94
N TRP A 170 -13.04 3.39 -5.07
CA TRP A 170 -13.22 4.11 -6.33
C TRP A 170 -14.39 5.07 -6.24
N MET A 171 -14.28 6.22 -6.89
CA MET A 171 -15.33 7.23 -6.94
C MET A 171 -16.49 6.75 -7.80
N ASP A 172 -17.69 7.22 -7.46
CA ASP A 172 -18.87 7.03 -8.30
C ASP A 172 -18.75 7.89 -9.57
N LYS A 173 -19.39 7.48 -10.68
CA LYS A 173 -19.40 8.27 -11.93
C LYS A 173 -20.06 9.65 -11.76
N SER A 174 -20.86 9.87 -10.72
CA SER A 174 -21.38 11.19 -10.33
C SER A 174 -20.36 12.12 -9.69
N GLN A 175 -19.16 11.64 -9.32
CA GLN A 175 -18.07 12.50 -8.85
C GLN A 175 -17.38 13.12 -10.07
N LEU A 176 -17.58 14.43 -10.23
CA LEU A 176 -17.10 15.18 -11.39
C LEU A 176 -15.89 16.04 -11.04
N ASN A 177 -14.96 16.17 -11.98
CA ASN A 177 -13.85 17.11 -11.92
C ASN A 177 -14.32 18.54 -12.28
N ASP A 178 -13.41 19.50 -12.24
CA ASP A 178 -13.69 20.93 -12.52
C ASP A 178 -14.24 21.18 -13.94
N GLN A 179 -14.06 20.21 -14.86
CA GLN A 179 -14.59 20.27 -16.22
C GLN A 179 -16.00 19.64 -16.34
N GLY A 180 -16.56 19.13 -15.24
CA GLY A 180 -17.85 18.44 -15.24
C GLY A 180 -17.79 17.00 -15.75
N HIS A 181 -16.61 16.41 -15.89
CA HIS A 181 -16.44 15.02 -16.33
C HIS A 181 -16.19 14.09 -15.15
N PRO A 182 -16.65 12.81 -15.20
CA PRO A 182 -16.29 11.82 -14.19
C PRO A 182 -14.78 11.64 -14.09
N PHE A 183 -14.24 11.52 -12.88
CA PHE A 183 -12.80 11.29 -12.67
C PHE A 183 -12.35 9.95 -13.27
N ALA A 184 -11.30 9.98 -14.09
CA ALA A 184 -10.64 8.78 -14.56
C ALA A 184 -9.93 8.05 -13.40
N LEU A 185 -9.78 6.72 -13.47
CA LEU A 185 -9.13 5.96 -12.39
C LEU A 185 -7.70 6.43 -12.09
N MET A 186 -6.95 6.87 -13.10
CA MET A 186 -5.62 7.45 -12.92
C MET A 186 -5.65 8.77 -12.11
N GLU A 187 -6.68 9.60 -12.30
CA GLU A 187 -6.84 10.83 -11.52
C GLU A 187 -7.23 10.50 -10.07
N GLN A 188 -8.14 9.53 -9.90
CA GLN A 188 -8.52 9.03 -8.59
C GLN A 188 -7.32 8.42 -7.82
N LEU A 189 -6.42 7.72 -8.53
CA LEU A 189 -5.19 7.18 -7.96
C LEU A 189 -4.31 8.32 -7.41
N ARG A 190 -4.03 9.35 -8.21
CA ARG A 190 -3.22 10.50 -7.75
C ARG A 190 -3.82 11.17 -6.52
N ILE A 191 -5.15 11.35 -6.51
CA ILE A 191 -5.86 11.95 -5.37
C ILE A 191 -5.69 11.09 -4.12
N VAL A 192 -5.86 9.77 -4.21
CA VAL A 192 -5.73 8.91 -3.03
C VAL A 192 -4.28 8.83 -2.55
N ASP A 193 -3.30 8.81 -3.45
CA ASP A 193 -1.87 8.75 -3.09
C ASP A 193 -1.37 10.02 -2.39
N GLU A 194 -1.92 11.17 -2.77
CA GLU A 194 -1.65 12.46 -2.13
C GLU A 194 -2.29 12.55 -0.75
N LEU A 195 -3.56 12.14 -0.62
CA LEU A 195 -4.28 12.17 0.65
C LEU A 195 -3.76 11.13 1.65
N GLU A 196 -3.22 10.02 1.15
CA GLU A 196 -2.90 8.83 1.93
C GLU A 196 -1.50 8.29 1.59
N PRO A 197 -0.43 9.03 1.94
CA PRO A 197 0.94 8.78 1.47
C PRO A 197 1.51 7.40 1.84
N ALA A 198 0.99 6.75 2.89
CA ALA A 198 1.40 5.39 3.26
C ALA A 198 1.16 4.37 2.13
N ARG A 199 0.15 4.59 1.26
CA ARG A 199 -0.14 3.69 0.12
C ARG A 199 1.02 3.61 -0.87
N VAL A 200 1.76 4.71 -1.00
CA VAL A 200 2.96 4.84 -1.81
C VAL A 200 4.23 4.88 -0.96
N GLN A 201 4.20 4.27 0.22
CA GLN A 201 5.37 4.12 1.10
C GLN A 201 6.01 5.47 1.47
N TRP A 202 5.18 6.51 1.63
CA TRP A 202 5.58 7.89 1.94
C TRP A 202 6.47 8.57 0.87
N ASN A 203 6.55 8.01 -0.33
CA ASN A 203 7.34 8.59 -1.44
C ASN A 203 6.82 9.97 -1.86
N SER A 204 5.51 10.24 -1.70
CA SER A 204 4.87 11.51 -2.04
C SER A 204 5.08 12.63 -0.99
N CYS A 205 5.68 12.33 0.17
CA CYS A 205 5.95 13.35 1.20
C CYS A 205 7.03 14.34 0.76
N ASN A 206 6.92 15.59 1.21
CA ASN A 206 7.79 16.70 0.81
C ASN A 206 9.01 16.88 1.71
N SER A 207 9.07 16.21 2.86
CA SER A 207 10.21 16.28 3.79
C SER A 207 10.48 14.95 4.48
N ASP A 208 11.70 14.78 4.98
CA ASP A 208 12.11 13.58 5.73
C ASP A 208 11.31 13.43 7.03
N ASP A 209 11.02 14.54 7.71
CA ASP A 209 10.16 14.55 8.90
C ASP A 209 8.77 13.97 8.62
N GLN A 210 8.18 14.28 7.46
CA GLN A 210 6.89 13.72 7.05
C GLN A 210 6.99 12.22 6.77
N ARG A 211 8.10 11.77 6.14
CA ARG A 211 8.32 10.35 5.80
C ARG A 211 8.39 9.47 7.05
N VAL A 212 8.92 9.99 8.15
CA VAL A 212 9.11 9.24 9.41
C VAL A 212 8.08 9.59 10.50
N ALA A 213 7.13 10.47 10.22
CA ALA A 213 6.15 10.95 11.21
C ALA A 213 5.30 9.84 11.83
N HIS A 214 5.09 8.74 11.11
CA HIS A 214 4.34 7.58 11.56
C HIS A 214 5.12 6.67 12.54
N LEU A 215 6.45 6.80 12.59
CA LEU A 215 7.32 6.00 13.45
C LEU A 215 7.33 6.49 14.89
N GLY A 216 7.67 5.60 15.82
CA GLY A 216 7.82 5.93 17.24
C GLY A 216 8.90 6.98 17.51
N SER A 217 8.71 7.80 18.55
CA SER A 217 9.63 8.91 18.88
C SER A 217 11.06 8.47 19.22
N SER A 218 11.25 7.24 19.70
CA SER A 218 12.57 6.65 19.96
C SER A 218 13.36 6.38 18.67
N LEU A 219 12.69 5.97 17.59
CA LEU A 219 13.31 5.74 16.29
C LEU A 219 13.68 7.06 15.62
N ARG A 220 12.78 8.05 15.67
CA ARG A 220 13.02 9.38 15.08
C ARG A 220 14.21 10.13 15.71
N LYS A 221 14.47 9.96 17.01
CA LYS A 221 15.58 10.64 17.69
C LYS A 221 16.97 10.19 17.23
N LYS A 222 17.12 8.96 16.73
CA LYS A 222 18.38 8.47 16.16
C LYS A 222 18.73 9.15 14.82
N ALA A 223 17.72 9.66 14.10
CA ALA A 223 17.89 10.37 12.83
C ALA A 223 18.44 11.80 13.00
N ALA A 224 18.37 12.38 14.20
CA ALA A 224 18.75 13.78 14.48
C ALA A 224 20.08 13.92 15.24
N SER A 225 20.78 12.80 15.48
CA SER A 225 22.06 12.72 16.20
C SER A 225 23.17 12.27 15.27
#